data_AF-A0A820TGL0-F1
#
_entry.id   AF-A0A820TGL0-F1
#
_cell.length_a   1.000
_cell.length_b   1.000
_cell.length_c   1.000
_cell.angle_alpha   90.00
_cell.angle_beta   90.00
_cell.angle_gamma   90.00
#
_symmetry.space_group_name_H-M   'P 1'
#
loop_
_entity.id
_entity.type
_entity.pdbx_description
1 polymer ?
#
loop_
_entity_poly.entity_id
_entity_poly.type
_entity_poly.pdbx_seq_one_letter_code
_entity_poly.pdbx_strand_id
1 'polypeptide(L)'
;NLFLIFEYFKVKSGLQLHEQATLRSIIMFTCNYIEYTKSNQRAADLLRQNGLEIVQILLKCIGGASPRHLVDTLSLPLFTLSKLYIDCTSNWVQQCLNDPNFPTPSPKRHHREALIKALTSERTSRANFKDHINTFSSTCRGIEYSGTSSNRNHS
;
A
#
# COMPACT_ATOMS: atom_id res chain seq x y z
N ASN A 1 12.10 -15.72 -6.79
CA ASN A 1 12.34 -15.79 -5.33
C ASN A 1 11.35 -14.89 -4.58
N LEU A 2 10.05 -15.03 -4.84
CA LEU A 2 8.97 -14.34 -4.10
C LEU A 2 8.88 -14.86 -2.65
N PHE A 3 9.27 -16.11 -2.46
CA PHE A 3 9.32 -16.77 -1.15
C PHE A 3 10.19 -15.99 -0.14
N LEU A 4 11.35 -15.47 -0.55
CA LEU A 4 12.16 -14.61 0.33
C LEU A 4 11.49 -13.26 0.64
N ILE A 5 10.66 -12.70 -0.26
CA ILE A 5 9.91 -11.48 0.03
C ILE A 5 8.78 -11.78 1.01
N PHE A 6 8.07 -12.89 0.82
CA PHE A 6 7.02 -13.35 1.73
C PHE A 6 7.56 -13.69 3.11
N GLU A 7 8.62 -14.48 3.17
CA GLU A 7 9.30 -14.82 4.42
C GLU A 7 9.89 -13.56 5.06
N TYR A 8 10.55 -12.68 4.32
CA TYR A 8 11.09 -11.45 4.91
C TYR A 8 10.00 -10.51 5.44
N PHE A 9 8.89 -10.30 4.72
CA PHE A 9 7.79 -9.48 5.23
C PHE A 9 7.05 -10.14 6.41
N LYS A 10 6.90 -11.48 6.40
CA LYS A 10 6.36 -12.25 7.53
C LYS A 10 7.26 -12.16 8.76
N VAL A 11 8.56 -12.38 8.59
CA VAL A 11 9.59 -12.31 9.64
C VAL A 11 9.71 -10.88 10.20
N LYS A 12 9.63 -9.84 9.36
CA LYS A 12 9.73 -8.43 9.80
C LYS A 12 8.46 -7.88 10.46
N SER A 13 7.31 -8.52 10.24
CA SER A 13 6.11 -8.24 11.04
C SER A 13 6.27 -8.75 12.49
N GLY A 14 7.16 -9.73 12.72
CA GLY A 14 7.50 -10.27 14.04
C GLY A 14 8.80 -9.72 14.65
N LEU A 15 9.73 -9.20 13.85
CA LEU A 15 11.03 -8.72 14.30
C LEU A 15 11.26 -7.26 13.87
N GLN A 16 11.32 -6.37 14.86
CA GLN A 16 11.58 -4.93 14.76
C GLN A 16 13.01 -4.60 14.26
N LEU A 17 13.45 -5.13 13.12
CA LEU A 17 14.79 -4.89 12.60
C LEU A 17 14.88 -3.55 11.84
N HIS A 18 15.76 -2.69 12.34
CA HIS A 18 16.00 -1.30 11.96
C HIS A 18 16.85 -1.13 10.68
N GLU A 19 16.76 -2.04 9.71
CA GLU A 19 17.54 -1.93 8.47
C GLU A 19 16.71 -1.31 7.34
N GLN A 20 16.75 0.02 7.27
CA GLN A 20 16.10 0.78 6.18
C GLN A 20 16.63 0.40 4.80
N ALA A 21 17.93 0.10 4.69
CA ALA A 21 18.57 -0.30 3.44
C ALA A 21 17.96 -1.59 2.88
N THR A 22 17.81 -2.62 3.72
CA THR A 22 17.24 -3.91 3.34
C THR A 22 15.78 -3.77 2.90
N LEU A 23 14.99 -2.94 3.61
CA LEU A 23 13.62 -2.65 3.18
C LEU A 23 13.59 -1.96 1.80
N ARG A 24 14.43 -0.94 1.58
CA ARG A 24 14.49 -0.26 0.28
C ARG A 24 14.86 -1.22 -0.84
N SER A 25 15.84 -2.10 -0.64
CA SER A 25 16.23 -3.11 -1.63
C SER A 25 15.08 -4.04 -2.00
N ILE A 26 14.28 -4.48 -1.02
CA ILE A 26 13.13 -5.36 -1.25
C ILE A 26 12.00 -4.62 -1.96
N ILE A 27 11.73 -3.38 -1.58
CA ILE A 27 10.74 -2.54 -2.25
C ILE A 27 11.13 -2.31 -3.71
N MET A 28 12.39 -1.96 -3.96
CA MET A 28 12.91 -1.77 -5.32
C MET A 28 12.90 -3.07 -6.12
N PHE A 29 13.29 -4.20 -5.51
CA PHE A 29 13.16 -5.52 -6.14
C PHE A 29 11.71 -5.80 -6.53
N THR A 30 10.76 -5.53 -5.64
CA THR A 30 9.33 -5.77 -5.89
C THR A 30 8.84 -4.93 -7.07
N CYS A 31 9.15 -3.63 -7.09
CA CYS A 31 8.84 -2.76 -8.23
C CYS A 31 9.45 -3.28 -9.53
N ASN A 32 10.73 -3.66 -9.50
CA ASN A 32 11.43 -4.20 -10.67
C ASN A 32 10.84 -5.54 -11.14
N TYR A 33 10.41 -6.39 -10.22
CA TYR A 33 9.72 -7.65 -10.53
C TYR A 33 8.39 -7.39 -11.22
N ILE A 34 7.58 -6.44 -10.73
CA ILE A 34 6.30 -6.05 -11.35
C ILE A 34 6.52 -5.44 -12.74
N GLU A 35 7.61 -4.71 -12.97
CA GLU A 35 7.94 -4.24 -14.33
C GLU A 35 8.42 -5.39 -15.22
N TYR A 36 9.21 -6.33 -14.68
CA TYR A 36 9.73 -7.50 -15.40
C TYR A 36 8.62 -8.44 -15.90
N THR A 37 7.48 -8.51 -15.21
CA THR A 37 6.35 -9.34 -15.65
C THR A 37 5.78 -8.92 -17.01
N LYS A 38 6.01 -7.67 -17.47
CA LYS A 38 5.61 -7.22 -18.82
C LYS A 38 6.22 -8.03 -19.94
N SER A 39 7.44 -8.53 -19.75
CA SER A 39 8.17 -9.32 -20.74
C SER A 39 8.24 -10.81 -20.40
N ASN A 40 7.66 -11.22 -19.27
CA ASN A 40 7.68 -12.62 -18.82
C ASN A 40 6.31 -13.06 -18.28
N GLN A 41 5.58 -13.83 -19.09
CA GLN A 41 4.26 -14.33 -18.75
C GLN A 41 4.25 -15.22 -17.50
N ARG A 42 5.26 -16.10 -17.32
CA ARG A 42 5.34 -16.97 -16.13
C ARG A 42 5.47 -16.14 -14.86
N ALA A 43 6.25 -15.06 -14.91
CA ALA A 43 6.38 -14.13 -13.80
C ALA A 43 5.07 -13.37 -13.54
N ALA A 44 4.34 -12.99 -14.60
CA ALA A 44 3.01 -12.38 -14.49
C ALA A 44 2.00 -13.32 -13.83
N ASP A 45 2.01 -14.60 -14.18
CA ASP A 45 1.10 -15.59 -13.59
C ASP A 45 1.39 -15.82 -12.10
N LEU A 46 2.67 -15.91 -11.74
CA LEU A 46 3.09 -15.95 -10.34
C LEU A 46 2.67 -14.69 -9.57
N LEU A 47 2.78 -13.51 -10.19
CA LEU A 47 2.32 -12.26 -9.58
C LEU A 47 0.81 -12.29 -9.35
N ARG A 48 0.01 -12.78 -10.31
CA ARG A 48 -1.45 -12.86 -10.17
C ARG A 48 -1.87 -13.85 -9.08
N GLN A 49 -1.19 -14.98 -8.97
CA GLN A 49 -1.45 -15.99 -7.93
C GLN A 49 -1.15 -15.46 -6.52
N ASN A 50 -0.12 -14.65 -6.37
CA ASN A 50 0.40 -14.21 -5.07
C ASN A 50 0.07 -12.73 -4.75
N GLY A 51 -0.55 -12.00 -5.67
CA GLY A 51 -0.70 -10.54 -5.59
C GLY A 51 -1.58 -10.08 -4.44
N LEU A 52 -2.60 -10.86 -4.08
CA LEU A 52 -3.44 -10.58 -2.91
C LEU A 52 -2.62 -10.57 -1.62
N GLU A 53 -1.75 -11.56 -1.40
CA GLU A 53 -0.92 -11.64 -0.19
C GLU A 53 0.08 -10.47 -0.13
N ILE A 54 0.65 -10.06 -1.28
CA ILE A 54 1.51 -8.88 -1.39
C ILE A 54 0.74 -7.62 -0.96
N VAL A 55 -0.46 -7.41 -1.51
CA VAL A 55 -1.31 -6.25 -1.17
C VAL A 55 -1.69 -6.25 0.30
N GLN A 56 -2.07 -7.41 0.87
CA GLN A 56 -2.39 -7.54 2.29
C GLN A 56 -1.21 -7.11 3.18
N ILE A 57 -0.01 -7.60 2.86
CA ILE A 57 1.20 -7.24 3.60
C ILE A 57 1.47 -5.74 3.53
N LEU A 58 1.42 -5.15 2.32
CA LEU A 58 1.64 -3.72 2.12
C LEU A 58 0.63 -2.88 2.92
N LEU A 59 -0.66 -3.24 2.88
CA LEU A 59 -1.71 -2.54 3.62
C LEU A 59 -1.56 -2.69 5.14
N LYS A 60 -1.10 -3.83 5.66
CA LYS A 60 -0.76 -3.98 7.09
C LYS A 60 0.38 -3.06 7.51
N CYS A 61 1.46 -2.99 6.72
CA CYS A 61 2.58 -2.10 7.01
C CYS A 61 2.15 -0.62 6.98
N ILE A 62 1.44 -0.21 5.93
CA ILE A 62 0.86 1.13 5.79
C ILE A 62 -0.05 1.44 6.99
N GLY A 63 -0.93 0.51 7.34
CA GLY A 63 -1.93 0.68 8.40
C GLY A 63 -1.36 0.77 9.81
N GLY A 64 -0.13 0.33 10.07
CA GLY A 64 0.43 0.42 11.41
C GLY A 64 1.64 -0.45 11.68
N ALA A 65 1.80 -1.56 10.95
CA ALA A 65 2.82 -2.57 11.25
C ALA A 65 4.27 -2.13 10.96
N SER A 66 4.47 -0.99 10.29
CA SER A 66 5.79 -0.38 10.10
C SER A 66 5.86 1.04 10.66
N PRO A 67 7.06 1.58 10.94
CA PRO A 67 7.25 2.99 11.26
C PRO A 67 6.65 3.94 10.21
N ARG A 68 6.09 5.08 10.65
CA ARG A 68 5.41 6.06 9.78
C ARG A 68 6.30 6.59 8.66
N HIS A 69 7.58 6.84 8.93
CA HIS A 69 8.53 7.35 7.94
C HIS A 69 8.78 6.38 6.76
N LEU A 70 8.36 5.11 6.87
CA LEU A 70 8.50 4.11 5.81
C LEU A 70 7.26 4.01 4.91
N VAL A 71 6.13 4.63 5.29
CA VAL A 71 4.86 4.56 4.55
C VAL A 71 5.04 5.04 3.09
N ASP A 72 5.77 6.13 2.90
CA ASP A 72 6.11 6.64 1.58
C ASP A 72 6.87 5.61 0.74
N THR A 73 7.81 4.89 1.33
CA THR A 73 8.60 3.86 0.64
C THR A 73 7.72 2.64 0.34
N LEU A 74 6.84 2.26 1.26
CA LEU A 74 5.89 1.15 1.10
C LEU A 74 4.79 1.44 0.08
N SER A 75 4.53 2.72 -0.25
CA SER A 75 3.57 3.09 -1.29
C SER A 75 4.04 2.74 -2.70
N LEU A 76 5.36 2.62 -2.93
CA LEU A 76 5.92 2.41 -4.29
C LEU A 76 5.41 1.13 -4.96
N PRO A 77 5.50 -0.07 -4.35
CA PRO A 77 5.05 -1.29 -5.02
C PRO A 77 3.55 -1.27 -5.29
N LEU A 78 2.76 -0.69 -4.38
CA LEU A 78 1.32 -0.55 -4.56
C LEU A 78 0.98 0.40 -5.71
N PHE A 79 1.74 1.49 -5.88
CA PHE A 79 1.63 2.38 -7.04
C PHE A 79 2.05 1.68 -8.35
N THR A 80 3.13 0.91 -8.33
CA THR A 80 3.56 0.12 -9.50
C THR A 80 2.49 -0.90 -9.90
N LEU A 81 1.90 -1.59 -8.93
CA LEU A 81 0.78 -2.52 -9.13
C LEU A 81 -0.44 -1.81 -9.70
N SER A 82 -0.85 -0.66 -9.15
CA SER A 82 -2.03 0.07 -9.64
C SER A 82 -1.86 0.60 -11.07
N LYS A 83 -0.61 0.89 -11.47
CA LYS A 83 -0.29 1.31 -12.83
C LYS A 83 -0.33 0.15 -13.84
N LEU A 84 0.15 -1.04 -13.46
CA LEU A 84 0.38 -2.15 -14.40
C LEU A 84 -0.68 -3.26 -14.35
N TYR A 85 -1.36 -3.39 -13.22
CA TYR A 85 -2.33 -4.44 -12.91
C TYR A 85 -3.57 -3.84 -12.26
N ILE A 86 -4.16 -2.80 -12.87
CA ILE A 86 -5.23 -2.01 -12.26
C ILE A 86 -6.42 -2.86 -11.79
N ASP A 87 -6.91 -3.76 -12.64
CA ASP A 87 -8.10 -4.58 -12.33
C ASP A 87 -7.81 -5.53 -11.18
N CYS A 88 -6.66 -6.22 -11.23
CA CYS A 88 -6.22 -7.11 -10.16
C CYS A 88 -5.98 -6.35 -8.86
N THR A 89 -5.30 -5.20 -8.91
CA THR A 89 -4.95 -4.41 -7.72
C THR A 89 -6.19 -3.83 -7.05
N SER A 90 -7.12 -3.27 -7.84
CA SER A 90 -8.39 -2.77 -7.34
C SER A 90 -9.17 -3.89 -6.65
N ASN A 91 -9.26 -5.06 -7.28
CA ASN A 91 -9.94 -6.22 -6.72
C ASN A 91 -9.26 -6.72 -5.43
N TRP A 92 -7.93 -6.85 -5.41
CA TRP A 92 -7.19 -7.28 -4.21
C TRP A 92 -7.36 -6.29 -3.05
N VAL A 93 -7.31 -4.99 -3.31
CA VAL A 93 -7.50 -3.97 -2.26
C VAL A 93 -8.95 -3.99 -1.76
N GLN A 94 -9.94 -4.13 -2.64
CA GLN A 94 -11.34 -4.30 -2.22
C GLN A 94 -11.51 -5.53 -1.34
N GLN A 95 -10.96 -6.69 -1.73
CA GLN A 95 -11.00 -7.90 -0.91
C GLN A 95 -10.40 -7.68 0.48
N CYS A 96 -9.29 -6.96 0.57
CA CYS A 96 -8.66 -6.63 1.85
C CYS A 96 -9.53 -5.70 2.71
N LEU A 97 -10.07 -4.64 2.12
CA LEU A 97 -10.79 -3.58 2.86
C LEU A 97 -12.25 -3.93 3.16
N ASN A 98 -12.79 -4.99 2.54
CA ASN A 98 -14.09 -5.55 2.87
C ASN A 98 -14.13 -6.11 4.30
N ASP A 99 -12.99 -6.54 4.87
CA ASP A 99 -12.90 -6.85 6.29
C ASP A 99 -12.84 -5.55 7.10
N PRO A 100 -13.87 -5.24 7.92
CA PRO A 100 -13.91 -4.01 8.70
C PRO A 100 -12.78 -3.93 9.74
N ASN A 101 -12.16 -5.04 10.12
CA ASN A 101 -11.06 -5.07 11.09
C ASN A 101 -9.68 -4.94 10.43
N PHE A 102 -9.62 -4.97 9.09
CA PHE A 102 -8.37 -4.89 8.34
C PHE A 102 -8.16 -3.49 7.73
N PRO A 103 -6.92 -2.96 7.65
CA PRO A 103 -5.72 -3.42 8.37
C PRO A 103 -5.81 -3.09 9.87
N THR A 104 -6.68 -2.15 10.23
CA THR A 104 -7.11 -1.83 11.60
C THR A 104 -8.62 -1.50 11.55
N PRO A 105 -9.34 -1.49 12.69
CA PRO A 105 -10.76 -1.12 12.71
C PRO A 105 -10.99 0.39 12.59
N SER A 106 -9.95 1.21 12.74
CA SER A 106 -10.05 2.68 12.80
C SER A 106 -10.59 3.36 11.52
N PRO A 107 -10.22 2.95 10.29
CA PRO A 107 -10.72 3.60 9.09
C PRO A 107 -12.20 3.33 8.87
N LYS A 108 -13.00 4.39 8.91
CA LYS A 108 -14.41 4.43 8.45
C LYS A 108 -14.53 4.02 6.98
N ARG A 109 -15.72 3.57 6.59
CA ARG A 109 -16.06 3.12 5.22
C ARG A 109 -15.60 4.11 4.13
N HIS A 110 -15.83 5.40 4.31
CA HIS A 110 -15.46 6.41 3.32
C HIS A 110 -13.93 6.54 3.12
N HIS A 111 -13.10 6.30 4.15
CA HIS A 111 -11.64 6.29 3.99
C HIS A 111 -11.17 5.11 3.14
N ARG A 112 -11.83 3.96 3.28
CA ARG A 112 -11.56 2.75 2.49
C ARG A 112 -11.95 2.95 1.03
N GLU A 113 -13.14 3.51 0.81
CA GLU A 113 -13.64 3.87 -0.53
C GLU A 113 -12.75 4.91 -1.21
N ALA A 114 -12.26 5.91 -0.46
CA ALA A 114 -11.33 6.91 -0.98
C ALA A 114 -10.00 6.28 -1.45
N LEU A 115 -9.45 5.32 -0.69
CA LEU A 115 -8.23 4.61 -1.10
C LEU A 115 -8.45 3.79 -2.38
N ILE A 116 -9.57 3.05 -2.47
CA ILE A 116 -9.94 2.29 -3.68
C ILE A 116 -10.09 3.22 -4.89
N LYS A 117 -10.74 4.38 -4.68
CA LYS A 117 -10.87 5.40 -5.72
C LYS A 117 -9.50 5.92 -6.15
N ALA A 118 -8.62 6.27 -5.22
CA ALA A 118 -7.28 6.78 -5.53
C ALA A 118 -6.45 5.79 -6.38
N LEU A 119 -6.55 4.49 -6.10
CA LEU A 119 -5.90 3.43 -6.89
C LEU A 119 -6.37 3.40 -8.34
N THR A 120 -7.64 3.72 -8.58
CA THR A 120 -8.21 3.74 -9.93
C THR A 120 -8.02 5.09 -10.61
N SER A 121 -8.21 6.23 -9.95
CA SER A 121 -8.21 7.54 -10.59
C SER A 121 -6.86 8.27 -10.62
N GLU A 122 -5.94 7.99 -9.69
CA GLU A 122 -4.74 8.82 -9.48
C GLU A 122 -3.42 8.11 -9.79
N ARG A 123 -3.49 7.01 -10.54
CA ARG A 123 -2.37 6.16 -10.98
C ARG A 123 -1.34 6.83 -11.89
N THR A 124 -1.53 8.09 -12.26
CA THR A 124 -0.61 8.90 -13.07
C THR A 124 0.23 9.87 -12.24
N SER A 125 -0.23 10.27 -11.05
CA SER A 125 0.48 11.16 -10.14
C SER A 125 0.95 10.39 -8.90
N ARG A 126 2.25 10.11 -8.84
CA ARG A 126 2.86 9.50 -7.66
C ARG A 126 2.70 10.37 -6.41
N ALA A 127 2.70 11.70 -6.57
CA ALA A 127 2.50 12.63 -5.47
C ALA A 127 1.09 12.47 -4.86
N ASN A 128 0.05 12.54 -5.68
CA ASN A 128 -1.32 12.44 -5.18
C ASN A 128 -1.60 11.05 -4.61
N PHE A 129 -1.11 9.99 -5.28
CA PHE A 129 -1.21 8.63 -4.76
C PHE A 129 -0.60 8.50 -3.36
N LYS A 130 0.58 9.08 -3.16
CA LYS A 130 1.24 9.11 -1.85
C LYS A 130 0.41 9.87 -0.81
N ASP A 131 -0.26 10.95 -1.18
CA ASP A 131 -1.10 11.73 -0.24
C ASP A 131 -2.30 10.91 0.25
N HIS A 132 -2.94 10.14 -0.64
CA HIS A 132 -4.02 9.21 -0.24
C HIS A 132 -3.53 8.10 0.66
N ILE A 133 -2.35 7.51 0.37
CA ILE A 133 -1.75 6.47 1.21
C ILE A 133 -1.40 7.02 2.60
N ASN A 134 -0.86 8.24 2.68
CA ASN A 134 -0.54 8.88 3.96
C ASN A 134 -1.79 9.24 4.75
N THR A 135 -2.85 9.69 4.08
CA THR A 135 -4.15 9.94 4.69
C THR A 135 -4.72 8.66 5.27
N PHE A 136 -4.76 7.57 4.48
CA PHE A 136 -5.22 6.27 4.92
C PHE A 136 -4.36 5.68 6.07
N SER A 137 -3.02 5.79 5.99
CA SER A 137 -2.14 5.38 7.09
C SER A 137 -2.43 6.15 8.37
N SER A 138 -2.71 7.46 8.27
CA SER A 138 -2.98 8.29 9.45
C SER A 138 -4.29 7.88 10.11
N THR A 139 -5.35 7.62 9.34
CA THR A 139 -6.64 7.14 9.87
C THR A 139 -6.52 5.74 10.48
N CYS A 140 -5.74 4.83 9.88
CA CYS A 140 -5.48 3.51 10.46
C CYS A 140 -4.84 3.59 11.85
N ARG A 141 -3.99 4.60 12.07
CA ARG A 141 -3.27 4.86 13.32
C ARG A 141 -4.06 5.72 14.32
N GLY A 142 -5.32 6.05 14.03
CA GLY A 142 -6.16 6.90 14.88
C GLY A 142 -5.77 8.39 14.86
N ILE A 143 -4.95 8.80 13.89
CA ILE A 143 -4.60 10.21 13.68
C ILE A 143 -5.56 10.75 12.61
N GLU A 144 -6.78 11.12 13.03
CA GLU A 144 -7.63 11.94 12.18
C GLU A 144 -7.02 13.36 12.15
N TYR A 145 -6.66 13.86 10.96
CA TYR A 145 -6.47 15.30 10.81
C TYR A 145 -7.85 15.93 11.04
N SER A 146 -8.11 16.40 12.27
CA SER A 146 -9.07 17.46 12.47
C SER A 146 -8.56 18.61 11.62
N GLY A 147 -9.13 18.78 10.43
CA GLY A 147 -8.86 19.95 9.64
C GLY A 147 -9.05 21.15 10.55
N THR A 148 -7.97 21.89 10.81
CA THR A 148 -8.11 23.32 11.05
C THR A 148 -8.77 23.85 9.78
N SER A 149 -10.10 23.91 9.81
CA SER A 149 -10.87 24.90 9.11
C SER A 149 -10.31 26.25 9.56
N SER A 150 -9.23 26.68 8.91
CA SER A 150 -8.91 28.09 8.84
C SER A 150 -10.06 28.71 8.07
N ASN A 151 -11.02 29.18 8.86
CA ASN A 151 -12.13 30.03 8.52
C ASN A 151 -11.61 31.17 7.63
N ARG A 152 -11.61 30.99 6.30
CA ARG A 152 -11.59 32.09 5.35
C ARG A 152 -13.04 32.50 5.12
N ASN A 153 -13.58 33.18 6.12
CA ASN A 153 -14.77 34.00 5.96
C ASN A 153 -14.37 35.47 6.06
N HIS A 154 -14.61 36.18 4.95
CA HIS A 154 -15.01 37.58 4.87
C HIS A 154 -14.14 38.62 5.57
N SER A 155 -13.34 39.35 4.78
CA SER A 155 -13.49 40.79 4.53
C SER A 155 -12.61 41.21 3.35
#